data_AF-A0A1S8KIP6-F1
#
_entry.id   AF-A0A1S8KIP6-F1
#
_cell.length_a   1.000
_cell.length_b   1.000
_cell.length_c   1.000
_cell.angle_alpha   90.00
_cell.angle_beta   90.00
_cell.angle_gamma   90.00
#
_symmetry.space_group_name_H-M   'P 1'
#
loop_
_entity.id
_entity.type
_entity.pdbx_description
1 polymer ?
#
loop_
_entity_poly.entity_id
_entity_poly.type
_entity_poly.pdbx_seq_one_letter_code
_entity_poly.pdbx_strand_id
1 'polypeptide(L)'
;ANQEYYFYKCITKRVCCICGKTGADIDHFDKALGRRKRKEVDHSEYTFAALCRIHHTEKHKIGVINFKNKYQIKGIKLNQETIKKLRIGG
;
A
#
# COMPACT_ATOMS: atom_id res chain seq x y z
N ALA A 1 -0.86 20.82 0.53
CA ALA A 1 -1.91 19.83 0.86
C ALA A 1 -1.26 18.63 1.53
N ASN A 2 -1.88 18.03 2.55
CA ASN A 2 -1.28 16.91 3.30
C ASN A 2 -1.37 15.60 2.47
N GLN A 3 -0.33 15.35 1.66
CA GLN A 3 -0.25 14.19 0.76
C GLN A 3 -0.35 12.85 1.52
N GLU A 4 0.17 12.78 2.75
CA GLU A 4 0.07 11.60 3.60
C GLU A 4 -1.35 11.34 4.07
N TYR A 5 -2.11 12.40 4.41
CA TYR A 5 -3.52 12.29 4.73
C TYR A 5 -4.33 11.72 3.54
N TYR A 6 -4.03 12.15 2.32
CA TYR A 6 -4.66 11.59 1.12
C TYR A 6 -4.40 10.07 1.00
N PHE A 7 -3.13 9.64 1.09
CA PHE A 7 -2.79 8.22 1.03
C PHE A 7 -3.43 7.41 2.16
N TYR A 8 -3.49 7.96 3.37
CA TYR A 8 -4.19 7.35 4.50
C TYR A 8 -5.68 7.16 4.22
N LYS A 9 -6.35 8.16 3.63
CA LYS A 9 -7.77 8.05 3.23
C LYS A 9 -7.96 7.03 2.12
N CYS A 10 -7.06 6.96 1.14
CA CYS A 10 -7.08 5.93 0.10
C CYS A 10 -6.98 4.52 0.69
N ILE A 11 -6.05 4.30 1.63
CA ILE A 11 -5.87 3.01 2.30
C ILE A 11 -7.10 2.63 3.13
N THR A 12 -7.55 3.52 4.00
CA THR A 12 -8.69 3.24 4.89
C THR A 12 -10.00 3.05 4.13
N LYS A 13 -10.18 3.69 2.96
CA LYS A 13 -11.34 3.52 2.08
C LYS A 13 -11.17 2.46 0.99
N ARG A 14 -10.00 1.82 0.89
CA ARG A 14 -9.65 0.89 -0.22
C ARG A 14 -9.93 1.49 -1.59
N VAL A 15 -9.43 2.70 -1.80
CA VAL A 15 -9.50 3.46 -3.06
C VAL A 15 -8.10 3.59 -3.62
N CYS A 16 -7.91 3.27 -4.90
CA CYS A 16 -6.62 3.38 -5.53
C CYS A 16 -6.10 4.82 -5.49
N CYS A 17 -4.92 5.04 -4.93
CA CYS A 17 -4.36 6.39 -4.80
C CYS A 17 -3.92 7.01 -6.14
N ILE A 18 -3.85 6.22 -7.21
CA ILE A 18 -3.47 6.66 -8.56
C ILE A 18 -4.71 7.03 -9.39
N CYS A 19 -5.71 6.15 -9.48
CA CYS A 19 -6.85 6.33 -10.39
C CYS A 19 -8.22 6.42 -9.71
N GLY A 20 -8.30 6.38 -8.37
CA GLY A 20 -9.56 6.50 -7.64
C GLY A 20 -10.48 5.27 -7.72
N LYS A 21 -10.09 4.19 -8.40
CA LYS A 21 -10.89 2.95 -8.46
C LYS A 21 -11.06 2.35 -7.06
N THR A 22 -12.29 2.04 -6.69
CA THR A 22 -12.65 1.37 -5.42
C THR A 22 -12.26 -0.11 -5.44
N GLY A 23 -12.22 -0.74 -4.26
CA GLY A 23 -11.81 -2.15 -4.14
C GLY A 23 -10.30 -2.35 -4.30
N ALA A 24 -9.50 -1.38 -3.88
CA ALA A 24 -8.04 -1.45 -3.94
C ALA A 24 -7.47 -2.45 -2.91
N ASP A 25 -6.40 -3.12 -3.32
CA ASP A 25 -5.54 -3.89 -2.44
C ASP A 25 -4.71 -2.94 -1.57
N ILE A 26 -4.42 -3.36 -0.34
CA ILE A 26 -3.43 -2.67 0.51
C ILE A 26 -2.08 -3.34 0.27
N ASP A 27 -1.27 -2.66 -0.52
CA ASP A 27 0.02 -3.13 -0.99
C ASP A 27 1.13 -2.79 0.02
N HIS A 28 2.08 -3.72 0.21
CA HIS A 28 3.31 -3.46 0.95
C HIS A 28 4.28 -2.75 0.01
N PHE A 29 4.33 -1.42 0.13
CA PHE A 29 4.77 -0.56 -0.96
C PHE A 29 6.29 -0.64 -1.21
N ASP A 30 7.08 -0.26 -0.21
CA ASP A 30 8.55 -0.15 -0.37
C ASP A 30 9.28 -1.49 -0.27
N LYS A 31 8.75 -2.41 0.53
CA LYS A 31 9.39 -3.70 0.83
C LYS A 31 8.38 -4.82 0.62
N ALA A 32 8.78 -5.83 -0.14
CA ALA A 32 7.99 -7.04 -0.27
C ALA A 32 8.12 -7.90 1.01
N LEU A 33 7.04 -8.56 1.41
CA LEU A 33 7.06 -9.54 2.49
C LEU A 33 7.91 -10.78 2.17
N GLY A 34 8.08 -11.11 0.88
CA GLY A 34 8.79 -12.31 0.43
C GLY A 34 8.07 -13.60 0.86
N ARG A 35 8.84 -14.65 1.17
CA ARG A 35 8.33 -15.97 1.60
C ARG A 35 7.96 -16.06 3.09
N ARG A 36 7.88 -14.92 3.79
CA ARG A 36 7.55 -14.88 5.23
C ARG A 36 6.06 -15.16 5.44
N LYS A 37 5.73 -15.85 6.53
CA LYS A 37 4.34 -16.05 6.94
C LYS A 37 3.76 -14.72 7.37
N ARG A 38 2.73 -14.23 6.65
CA ARG A 38 2.15 -12.90 6.89
C ARG A 38 1.76 -12.71 8.35
N LYS A 39 1.11 -13.69 8.97
CA LYS A 39 0.65 -13.65 10.37
C LYS A 39 1.74 -13.46 11.43
N GLU A 40 3.00 -13.76 11.09
CA GLU A 40 4.13 -13.73 12.03
C GLU A 40 5.02 -12.50 11.82
N VAL A 41 4.71 -11.64 10.85
CA VAL A 41 5.50 -10.45 10.52
C VAL A 41 4.95 -9.22 11.25
N ASP A 42 5.84 -8.41 11.83
CA ASP A 42 5.47 -7.07 12.26
C ASP A 42 5.28 -6.16 11.04
N HIS A 43 4.03 -5.80 10.78
CA HIS A 43 3.64 -5.01 9.64
C HIS A 43 3.90 -3.51 9.82
N SER A 44 4.12 -3.05 11.06
CA SER A 44 4.44 -1.63 11.34
C SER A 44 5.76 -1.19 10.71
N GLU A 45 6.64 -2.16 10.40
CA GLU A 45 7.92 -1.94 9.74
C GLU A 45 7.81 -1.62 8.24
N TYR A 46 6.63 -1.79 7.64
CA TYR A 46 6.38 -1.56 6.22
C TYR A 46 5.67 -0.24 5.96
N THR A 47 5.72 0.19 4.70
CA THR A 47 4.89 1.26 4.18
C THR A 47 3.80 0.67 3.31
N PHE A 48 2.70 1.39 3.19
CA PHE A 48 1.50 0.93 2.53
C PHE A 48 1.02 1.93 1.49
N ALA A 49 0.39 1.41 0.43
CA ALA A 49 -0.37 2.18 -0.54
C ALA A 49 -1.62 1.40 -0.95
N ALA A 50 -2.69 2.11 -1.29
CA ALA A 50 -3.88 1.50 -1.85
C ALA A 50 -3.78 1.47 -3.37
N LEU A 51 -3.68 0.28 -3.95
CA LEU A 51 -3.54 0.09 -5.39
C LEU A 51 -4.65 -0.81 -5.92
N CYS A 52 -5.37 -0.39 -6.97
CA CYS A 52 -6.27 -1.32 -7.66
C CYS A 52 -5.44 -2.40 -8.36
N ARG A 53 -6.08 -3.52 -8.72
CA ARG A 53 -5.40 -4.67 -9.30
C ARG A 53 -4.48 -4.32 -10.49
N ILE A 54 -4.91 -3.40 -11.36
CA ILE A 54 -4.14 -2.94 -12.53
C ILE A 54 -2.82 -2.30 -12.09
N HIS A 55 -2.88 -1.30 -11.22
CA HIS A 55 -1.70 -0.59 -10.73
C HIS A 55 -0.84 -1.45 -9.80
N HIS A 56 -1.45 -2.33 -9.01
CA HIS A 56 -0.72 -3.27 -8.16
C HIS A 56 0.09 -4.26 -9.01
N THR A 57 -0.51 -4.81 -10.07
CA THR A 57 0.21 -5.66 -11.03
C THR A 57 1.26 -4.88 -11.81
N GLU A 58 0.99 -3.64 -12.20
CA GLU A 58 1.98 -2.80 -12.87
C GLU A 58 3.21 -2.55 -11.99
N LYS A 59 3.02 -2.21 -10.70
CA LYS A 59 4.11 -2.08 -9.73
C LYS A 59 4.99 -3.34 -9.72
N HIS A 60 4.38 -4.53 -9.70
CA HIS A 60 5.12 -5.79 -9.75
C HIS A 60 5.89 -5.98 -11.06
N LYS A 61 5.34 -5.53 -12.20
CA LYS A 61 5.96 -5.66 -13.52
C LYS A 61 7.15 -4.72 -13.72
N ILE A 62 7.01 -3.45 -13.34
CA ILE A 62 8.03 -2.43 -13.63
C ILE A 62 8.99 -2.18 -12.45
N GLY A 63 8.66 -2.72 -11.27
CA GLY A 63 9.41 -2.50 -10.03
C GLY A 63 9.04 -1.21 -9.32
N VAL A 64 9.20 -1.18 -7.99
CA VAL A 64 8.76 -0.06 -7.14
C VAL A 64 9.46 1.27 -7.48
N ILE A 65 10.74 1.25 -7.89
CA ILE A 65 11.51 2.46 -8.21
C ILE A 65 10.90 3.15 -9.44
N ASN A 66 10.72 2.41 -10.53
CA ASN A 66 10.11 2.94 -11.75
C ASN A 66 8.65 3.35 -11.51
N PHE A 67 7.93 2.61 -10.68
CA PHE A 67 6.55 2.93 -10.32
C PHE A 67 6.43 4.25 -9.56
N LYS A 68 7.32 4.49 -8.59
CA LYS A 68 7.42 5.78 -7.88
C LYS A 68 7.74 6.92 -8.83
N ASN A 69 8.69 6.73 -9.74
CA ASN A 69 9.07 7.76 -10.71
C ASN A 69 7.93 8.06 -11.70
N LYS A 70 7.16 7.05 -12.11
CA LYS A 70 6.04 7.23 -13.04
C LYS A 70 4.87 7.98 -12.41
N TYR A 71 4.48 7.61 -11.19
CA TYR A 71 3.26 8.14 -10.55
C TYR A 71 3.51 9.20 -9.48
N GLN A 72 4.77 9.47 -9.13
CA GLN A 72 5.17 10.44 -8.11
C GLN A 72 4.48 10.21 -6.76
N ILE A 73 4.31 8.93 -6.37
CA ILE A 73 3.70 8.53 -5.10
C ILE A 73 4.72 7.91 -4.14
N LYS A 74 4.39 7.95 -2.85
CA LYS A 74 5.14 7.29 -1.77
C LYS A 74 4.21 6.41 -0.93
N GLY A 75 4.76 5.37 -0.33
CA GLY A 75 4.06 4.60 0.69
C GLY A 75 4.05 5.36 2.02
N ILE A 76 3.08 5.08 2.87
CA ILE A 76 3.00 5.66 4.22
C ILE A 76 3.04 4.59 5.30
N LYS A 77 3.56 4.94 6.48
CA LYS A 77 3.49 4.11 7.68
C LYS A 77 2.06 4.13 8.23
N LEU A 78 1.64 3.02 8.81
CA LEU A 78 0.39 2.90 9.54
C LEU A 78 0.71 2.50 10.99
N ASN A 79 -0.10 2.98 11.93
CA ASN A 79 -0.02 2.50 13.30
C ASN A 79 -0.64 1.09 13.44
N GLN A 80 -0.31 0.40 14.53
CA GLN A 80 -0.77 -0.98 14.76
C GLN A 80 -2.30 -1.09 14.83
N GLU A 81 -2.99 -0.08 15.36
CA GLU A 81 -4.46 -0.05 15.41
C GLU A 81 -5.08 -0.08 14.00
N THR A 82 -4.56 0.75 13.10
CA THR A 82 -5.03 0.80 11.70
C THR A 82 -4.72 -0.49 10.96
N ILE A 83 -3.53 -1.06 11.16
CA ILE A 83 -3.11 -2.34 10.57
C ILE A 83 -4.10 -3.44 10.97
N LYS A 84 -4.41 -3.53 12.27
CA LYS A 84 -5.38 -4.49 12.82
C LYS A 84 -6.79 -4.27 12.26
N LYS A 85 -7.27 -3.02 12.25
CA LYS A 85 -8.60 -2.65 11.74
C LYS A 85 -8.77 -3.01 10.26
N LEU A 86 -7.71 -2.87 9.47
CA LEU A 86 -7.73 -3.16 8.04
C LEU A 86 -7.41 -4.63 7.72
N ARG A 87 -7.14 -5.46 8.73
CA ARG A 87 -6.83 -6.90 8.62
C ARG A 87 -5.64 -7.16 7.70
N ILE A 88 -4.63 -6.30 7.77
CA ILE A 88 -3.36 -6.47 7.05
C ILE A 88 -2.60 -7.61 7.75
N GLY A 89 -2.27 -8.67 7.01
CA GLY A 89 -1.57 -9.85 7.55
C GLY A 89 -2.42 -11.11 7.65
N GLY A 90 -3.74 -10.99 7.57
CA GLY A 90 -4.72 -12.10 7.60
C GLY A 90 -5.31 -12.36 8.97
#